data_AF-A0A812XC93-F1
#
_entry.id   AF-A0A812XC93-F1
#
_cell.length_a   1.000
_cell.length_b   1.000
_cell.length_c   1.000
_cell.angle_alpha   90.00
_cell.angle_beta   90.00
_cell.angle_gamma   90.00
#
_symmetry.space_group_name_H-M   'P 1'
#
loop_
_entity.id
_entity.type
_entity.pdbx_description
1 polymer ?
#
loop_
_entity_poly.entity_id
_entity_poly.type
_entity_poly.pdbx_seq_one_letter_code
_entity_poly.pdbx_strand_id
1 'polypeptide(L)'
;MHVLDMLGPGAVPFLLQKPGLQQSSDALHGLGRCLDMAGDAEVTSEALEVLQEVLKGREDPLLRVCAAEALGCLRLKDSAWPLQRAVAEDPVGAVRATALHALLRLLTSGALEQDCLEALRATAQAVKPKDPDRYVRAYAAELCHRIDIVQQLAWDAPGATATAVAESTRKTYMPPLMRWCTCGDGWHS
;
A
#
# COMPACT_ATOMS: atom_id res chain seq x y z
N MET A 1 -5.15 8.28 -20.99
CA MET A 1 -3.75 8.63 -20.67
C MET A 1 -3.75 10.08 -20.22
N HIS A 2 -3.75 10.30 -18.90
CA HIS A 2 -3.77 11.65 -18.33
C HIS A 2 -2.35 12.24 -18.41
N VAL A 3 -2.23 13.56 -18.61
CA VAL A 3 -0.93 14.25 -18.65
C VAL A 3 -0.09 14.00 -17.38
N LEU A 4 -0.77 13.73 -16.27
CA LEU A 4 -0.14 13.42 -14.98
C LEU A 4 0.55 12.04 -14.97
N ASP A 5 0.18 11.12 -15.87
CA ASP A 5 0.79 9.78 -15.98
C ASP A 5 2.20 9.82 -16.57
N MET A 6 2.57 10.96 -17.19
CA MET A 6 3.87 11.20 -17.83
C MET A 6 4.88 11.88 -16.89
N LEU A 7 4.48 12.19 -15.64
CA LEU A 7 5.33 12.84 -14.67
C LEU A 7 6.34 11.85 -14.08
N GLY A 8 7.61 12.27 -14.04
CA GLY A 8 8.69 11.52 -13.39
C GLY A 8 8.76 11.76 -11.89
N PRO A 9 9.66 11.06 -11.16
CA PRO A 9 9.78 11.17 -9.71
C PRO A 9 10.06 12.60 -9.20
N GLY A 10 10.77 13.42 -9.99
CA GLY A 10 11.03 14.83 -9.67
C GLY A 10 9.77 15.73 -9.60
N ALA A 11 8.60 15.22 -9.96
CA ALA A 11 7.34 15.95 -9.81
C ALA A 11 6.74 15.86 -8.40
N VAL A 12 7.23 14.98 -7.51
CA VAL A 12 6.68 14.79 -6.17
C VAL A 12 6.62 16.11 -5.37
N PRO A 13 7.69 16.90 -5.24
CA PRO A 13 7.63 18.15 -4.47
C PRO A 13 6.63 19.16 -5.06
N PHE A 14 6.52 19.21 -6.38
CA PHE A 14 5.58 20.11 -7.07
C PHE A 14 4.12 19.69 -6.85
N LEU A 15 3.84 18.39 -6.87
CA LEU A 15 2.49 17.88 -6.63
C LEU A 15 2.04 18.11 -5.19
N LEU A 16 2.95 17.96 -4.21
CA LEU A 16 2.66 18.23 -2.80
C LEU A 16 2.31 19.71 -2.54
N GLN A 17 2.96 20.63 -3.23
CA GLN A 17 2.70 22.06 -3.11
C GLN A 17 1.43 22.52 -3.86
N LYS A 18 0.81 21.65 -4.67
CA LYS A 18 -0.30 22.03 -5.52
C LYS A 18 -1.58 22.25 -4.69
N PRO A 19 -2.20 23.44 -4.76
CA PRO A 19 -3.52 23.66 -4.19
C PRO A 19 -4.53 22.71 -4.86
N GLY A 20 -5.35 22.03 -4.08
CA GLY A 20 -6.34 21.10 -4.63
C GLY A 20 -5.89 19.65 -4.71
N LEU A 21 -4.66 19.29 -4.30
CA LEU A 21 -4.18 17.90 -4.34
C LEU A 21 -5.16 16.95 -3.62
N GLN A 22 -5.60 17.34 -2.42
CA GLN A 22 -6.51 16.55 -1.59
C GLN A 22 -7.94 16.47 -2.14
N GLN A 23 -8.26 17.22 -3.20
CA GLN A 23 -9.58 17.30 -3.83
C GLN A 23 -9.61 16.66 -5.22
N SER A 24 -8.49 16.11 -5.71
CA SER A 24 -8.37 15.55 -7.06
C SER A 24 -7.81 14.14 -7.04
N SER A 25 -8.64 13.17 -7.41
CA SER A 25 -8.25 11.76 -7.53
C SER A 25 -7.12 11.58 -8.53
N ASP A 26 -7.18 12.28 -9.66
CA ASP A 26 -6.15 12.23 -10.70
C ASP A 26 -4.80 12.76 -10.19
N ALA A 27 -4.83 13.83 -9.38
CA ALA A 27 -3.62 14.38 -8.79
C ALA A 27 -3.01 13.43 -7.74
N LEU A 28 -3.84 12.81 -6.89
CA LEU A 28 -3.39 11.81 -5.92
C LEU A 28 -2.87 10.55 -6.59
N HIS A 29 -3.54 10.07 -7.63
CA HIS A 29 -3.10 8.92 -8.41
C HIS A 29 -1.76 9.23 -9.11
N GLY A 30 -1.64 10.40 -9.74
CA GLY A 30 -0.38 10.87 -10.33
C GLY A 30 0.76 10.99 -9.30
N LEU A 31 0.47 11.47 -8.08
CA LEU A 31 1.42 11.47 -6.97
C LEU A 31 1.86 10.04 -6.62
N GLY A 32 0.92 9.11 -6.44
CA GLY A 32 1.22 7.71 -6.19
C GLY A 32 2.10 7.07 -7.26
N ARG A 33 1.89 7.43 -8.54
CA ARG A 33 2.74 7.01 -9.66
C ARG A 33 4.16 7.57 -9.56
N CYS A 34 4.30 8.86 -9.28
CA CYS A 34 5.60 9.50 -9.13
C CYS A 34 6.39 8.88 -7.97
N LEU A 35 5.71 8.61 -6.84
CA LEU A 35 6.29 7.93 -5.68
C LEU A 35 6.75 6.51 -6.01
N ASP A 36 5.95 5.74 -6.76
CA ASP A 36 6.33 4.39 -7.15
C ASP A 36 7.56 4.37 -8.07
N MET A 37 7.71 5.39 -8.93
CA MET A 37 8.87 5.57 -9.81
C MET A 37 10.11 6.09 -9.07
N ALA A 38 9.92 6.86 -8.00
CA ALA A 38 11.02 7.38 -7.18
C ALA A 38 11.76 6.25 -6.44
N GLY A 39 11.07 5.15 -6.15
CA GLY A 39 11.64 4.03 -5.41
C GLY A 39 11.97 4.46 -3.98
N ASP A 40 13.19 4.14 -3.52
CA ASP A 40 13.65 4.52 -2.18
C ASP A 40 14.20 5.96 -2.12
N ALA A 41 14.26 6.66 -3.26
CA ALA A 41 14.76 8.03 -3.35
C ALA A 41 13.65 9.05 -3.05
N GLU A 42 13.94 9.98 -2.14
CA GLU A 42 13.12 11.16 -1.84
C GLU A 42 11.74 10.82 -1.23
N VAL A 43 11.80 10.06 -0.14
CA VAL A 43 10.64 9.80 0.70
C VAL A 43 10.39 11.00 1.62
N THR A 44 9.25 11.69 1.45
CA THR A 44 8.92 12.88 2.25
C THR A 44 7.88 12.54 3.33
N SER A 45 8.19 12.89 4.59
CA SER A 45 7.20 12.85 5.69
C SER A 45 5.96 13.67 5.36
N GLU A 46 6.11 14.73 4.56
CA GLU A 46 5.03 15.56 4.03
C GLU A 46 4.03 14.76 3.17
N ALA A 47 4.49 13.88 2.28
CA ALA A 47 3.59 13.04 1.49
C ALA A 47 2.80 12.08 2.38
N LEU A 48 3.45 11.49 3.39
CA LEU A 48 2.76 10.64 4.37
C LEU A 48 1.66 11.41 5.08
N GLU A 49 1.95 12.63 5.56
CA GLU A 49 0.98 13.49 6.24
C GLU A 49 -0.22 13.84 5.37
N VAL A 50 0.02 14.29 4.13
CA VAL A 50 -1.06 14.65 3.21
C VAL A 50 -1.94 13.43 2.89
N LEU A 51 -1.33 12.29 2.57
CA LEU A 51 -2.06 11.10 2.16
C LEU A 51 -2.83 10.45 3.32
N GLN A 52 -2.30 10.46 4.53
CA GLN A 52 -3.05 9.96 5.69
C GLN A 52 -4.31 10.80 5.98
N GLU A 53 -4.25 12.12 5.76
CA GLU A 53 -5.41 13.00 5.98
C GLU A 53 -6.48 12.77 4.92
N VAL A 54 -6.09 12.60 3.66
CA VAL A 54 -7.04 12.21 2.60
C VAL A 54 -7.69 10.87 2.92
N LEU A 55 -6.91 9.87 3.35
CA LEU A 55 -7.44 8.55 3.69
C LEU A 55 -8.40 8.57 4.89
N LYS A 56 -8.22 9.49 5.85
CA LYS A 56 -9.16 9.72 6.97
C LYS A 56 -10.44 10.47 6.55
N GLY A 57 -10.39 11.18 5.42
CA GLY A 57 -11.45 12.08 4.97
C GLY A 57 -12.77 11.36 4.70
N ARG A 58 -13.89 12.04 4.97
CA ARG A 58 -15.23 11.43 4.86
C ARG A 58 -15.85 11.53 3.45
N GLU A 59 -15.30 12.35 2.58
CA GLU A 59 -16.06 12.90 1.45
C GLU A 59 -16.13 11.99 0.23
N ASP A 60 -14.99 11.63 -0.37
CA ASP A 60 -14.96 10.86 -1.62
C ASP A 60 -14.19 9.54 -1.46
N PRO A 61 -14.85 8.38 -1.64
CA PRO A 61 -14.19 7.09 -1.65
C PRO A 61 -13.07 6.96 -2.69
N LEU A 62 -13.17 7.63 -3.84
CA LEU A 62 -12.15 7.57 -4.89
C LEU A 62 -10.85 8.25 -4.43
N LEU A 63 -10.96 9.42 -3.77
CA LEU A 63 -9.81 10.09 -3.16
C LEU A 63 -9.13 9.18 -2.14
N ARG A 64 -9.91 8.48 -1.31
CA ARG A 64 -9.38 7.52 -0.33
C ARG A 64 -8.71 6.31 -0.97
N VAL A 65 -9.26 5.79 -2.07
CA VAL A 65 -8.62 4.72 -2.85
C VAL A 65 -7.25 5.18 -3.36
N CYS A 66 -7.19 6.35 -4.02
CA CYS A 66 -5.93 6.89 -4.53
C CYS A 66 -4.92 7.16 -3.40
N ALA A 67 -5.39 7.66 -2.25
CA ALA A 67 -4.55 7.89 -1.09
C ALA A 67 -3.98 6.58 -0.52
N ALA A 68 -4.81 5.54 -0.37
CA ALA A 68 -4.37 4.22 0.08
C ALA A 68 -3.34 3.61 -0.87
N GLU A 69 -3.56 3.72 -2.19
CA GLU A 69 -2.60 3.26 -3.19
C GLU A 69 -1.25 4.01 -3.07
N ALA A 70 -1.30 5.34 -3.01
CA ALA A 70 -0.11 6.19 -2.92
C ALA A 70 0.69 5.96 -1.62
N LEU A 71 0.01 5.70 -0.49
CA LEU A 71 0.67 5.30 0.77
C LEU A 71 1.44 3.98 0.60
N GLY A 72 0.92 3.02 -0.16
CA GLY A 72 1.66 1.80 -0.50
C GLY A 72 2.88 2.06 -1.40
N CYS A 73 2.83 3.09 -2.24
CA CYS A 73 3.95 3.52 -3.08
C CYS A 73 5.07 4.20 -2.30
N LEU A 74 4.77 4.85 -1.16
CA LEU A 74 5.79 5.47 -0.29
C LEU A 74 6.78 4.46 0.27
N ARG A 75 6.36 3.19 0.43
CA ARG A 75 7.18 2.11 1.01
C ARG A 75 7.72 2.44 2.41
N LEU A 76 7.07 3.37 3.12
CA LEU A 76 7.36 3.71 4.49
C LEU A 76 6.66 2.76 5.46
N LYS A 77 7.37 2.34 6.51
CA LYS A 77 6.78 1.56 7.60
C LYS A 77 5.59 2.28 8.25
N ASP A 78 5.69 3.59 8.40
CA ASP A 78 4.65 4.42 9.05
C ASP A 78 3.37 4.53 8.20
N SER A 79 3.42 4.15 6.92
CA SER A 79 2.22 4.02 6.08
C SER A 79 1.35 2.84 6.50
N ALA A 80 1.89 1.85 7.21
CA ALA A 80 1.14 0.66 7.61
C ALA A 80 -0.04 0.99 8.54
N TRP A 81 0.12 1.92 9.48
CA TRP A 81 -0.91 2.27 10.46
C TRP A 81 -2.16 2.92 9.87
N PRO A 82 -2.07 3.99 9.04
CA PRO A 82 -3.24 4.55 8.40
C PRO A 82 -3.92 3.55 7.44
N LEU A 83 -3.15 2.70 6.77
CA LEU A 83 -3.69 1.63 5.92
C LEU A 83 -4.43 0.56 6.74
N GLN A 84 -3.84 0.10 7.85
CA GLN A 84 -4.47 -0.86 8.76
C GLN A 84 -5.81 -0.32 9.29
N ARG A 85 -5.85 0.95 9.70
CA ARG A 85 -7.11 1.59 10.13
C ARG A 85 -8.13 1.58 9.00
N ALA A 86 -7.73 1.94 7.78
CA ALA A 86 -8.64 1.92 6.63
C ALA A 86 -9.20 0.51 6.37
N VAL A 87 -8.38 -0.53 6.48
CA VAL A 87 -8.84 -1.93 6.38
C VAL A 87 -9.88 -2.28 7.44
N ALA A 88 -9.73 -1.78 8.67
CA ALA A 88 -10.64 -2.10 9.77
C ALA A 88 -11.94 -1.28 9.73
N GLU A 89 -11.87 -0.01 9.31
CA GLU A 89 -12.93 0.98 9.59
C GLU A 89 -13.58 1.58 8.34
N ASP A 90 -12.94 1.55 7.16
CA ASP A 90 -13.49 2.26 5.99
C ASP A 90 -14.80 1.59 5.55
N PRO A 91 -15.89 2.35 5.33
CA PRO A 91 -17.17 1.77 4.93
C PRO A 91 -17.14 1.16 3.53
N VAL A 92 -16.21 1.57 2.65
CA VAL A 92 -16.17 1.19 1.25
C VAL A 92 -15.18 0.04 1.01
N GLY A 93 -15.70 -1.07 0.47
CA GLY A 93 -14.91 -2.28 0.17
C GLY A 93 -13.72 -2.02 -0.76
N ALA A 94 -13.87 -1.15 -1.76
CA ALA A 94 -12.78 -0.76 -2.65
C ALA A 94 -11.61 -0.09 -1.89
N VAL A 95 -11.89 0.79 -0.92
CA VAL A 95 -10.85 1.43 -0.11
C VAL A 95 -10.14 0.39 0.76
N ARG A 96 -10.91 -0.49 1.43
CA ARG A 96 -10.34 -1.58 2.24
C ARG A 96 -9.48 -2.53 1.42
N ALA A 97 -9.92 -2.90 0.22
CA ALA A 97 -9.19 -3.78 -0.69
C ALA A 97 -7.89 -3.13 -1.17
N THR A 98 -7.93 -1.86 -1.57
CA THR A 98 -6.74 -1.10 -1.95
C THR A 98 -5.78 -0.93 -0.78
N ALA A 99 -6.29 -0.72 0.43
CA ALA A 99 -5.45 -0.64 1.63
C ALA A 99 -4.73 -1.97 1.93
N LEU A 100 -5.42 -3.11 1.79
CA LEU A 100 -4.78 -4.44 1.88
C LEU A 100 -3.73 -4.66 0.78
N HIS A 101 -4.02 -4.23 -0.45
CA HIS A 101 -3.05 -4.29 -1.55
C HIS A 101 -1.81 -3.43 -1.26
N ALA A 102 -1.99 -2.22 -0.73
CA ALA A 102 -0.91 -1.35 -0.31
C ALA A 102 -0.07 -1.98 0.82
N LEU A 103 -0.70 -2.63 1.80
CA LEU A 103 0.01 -3.38 2.85
C LEU A 103 0.83 -4.54 2.29
N LEU A 104 0.30 -5.27 1.30
CA LEU A 104 1.06 -6.30 0.58
C LEU A 104 2.29 -5.71 -0.13
N ARG A 105 2.20 -4.49 -0.65
CA ARG A 105 3.35 -3.79 -1.24
C ARG A 105 4.41 -3.45 -0.19
N LEU A 106 4.00 -2.94 0.98
CA LEU A 106 4.92 -2.66 2.10
C LEU A 106 5.61 -3.93 2.60
N LEU A 107 4.87 -5.05 2.67
CA LEU A 107 5.44 -6.35 3.00
C LEU A 107 6.49 -6.78 1.96
N THR A 108 6.16 -6.63 0.68
CA THR A 108 7.04 -7.00 -0.44
C THR A 108 8.28 -6.12 -0.51
N SER A 109 8.19 -4.83 -0.15
CA SER A 109 9.36 -3.95 -0.10
C SER A 109 10.32 -4.33 1.02
N GLY A 110 9.82 -4.99 2.08
CA GLY A 110 10.60 -5.30 3.28
C GLY A 110 10.62 -4.16 4.29
N ALA A 111 9.69 -3.20 4.19
CA ALA A 111 9.63 -2.03 5.07
C ALA A 111 9.09 -2.33 6.47
N LEU A 112 8.48 -3.51 6.69
CA LEU A 112 7.72 -3.82 7.90
C LEU A 112 8.56 -4.61 8.92
N GLU A 113 8.49 -4.19 10.18
CA GLU A 113 9.10 -4.86 11.33
C GLU A 113 8.14 -5.92 11.92
N GLN A 114 8.67 -6.84 12.74
CA GLN A 114 7.92 -7.99 13.28
C GLN A 114 6.62 -7.59 14.00
N ASP A 115 6.67 -6.59 14.89
CA ASP A 115 5.49 -6.14 15.64
C ASP A 115 4.39 -5.61 14.71
N CYS A 116 4.79 -4.97 13.60
CA CYS A 116 3.86 -4.52 12.57
C CYS A 116 3.23 -5.71 11.84
N LEU A 117 4.02 -6.74 11.48
CA LEU A 117 3.50 -7.95 10.84
C LEU A 117 2.42 -8.64 11.69
N GLU A 118 2.61 -8.72 13.01
CA GLU A 118 1.64 -9.33 13.92
C GLU A 118 0.32 -8.53 13.96
N ALA A 119 0.41 -7.20 14.07
CA ALA A 119 -0.77 -6.33 14.07
C ALA A 119 -1.55 -6.40 12.74
N LEU A 120 -0.83 -6.40 11.60
CA LEU A 120 -1.44 -6.51 10.28
C LEU A 120 -2.09 -7.88 10.07
N ARG A 121 -1.45 -8.96 10.55
CA ARG A 121 -2.01 -10.31 10.51
C ARG A 121 -3.31 -10.40 11.29
N ALA A 122 -3.35 -9.90 12.52
CA ALA A 122 -4.57 -9.87 13.33
C ALA A 122 -5.71 -9.11 12.63
N THR A 123 -5.39 -7.96 12.03
CA THR A 123 -6.35 -7.15 11.26
C THR A 123 -6.90 -7.92 10.06
N ALA A 124 -6.02 -8.51 9.25
CA ALA A 124 -6.40 -9.29 8.09
C ALA A 124 -7.25 -10.52 8.46
N GLN A 125 -6.92 -11.22 9.54
CA GLN A 125 -7.70 -12.35 10.04
C GLN A 125 -9.10 -11.95 10.51
N ALA A 126 -9.24 -10.78 11.14
CA ALA A 126 -10.54 -10.28 11.58
C ALA A 126 -11.49 -9.98 10.41
N VAL A 127 -10.95 -9.47 9.29
CA VAL A 127 -11.72 -9.05 8.11
C VAL A 127 -11.98 -10.21 7.15
N LYS A 128 -11.00 -11.11 6.94
CA LYS A 128 -11.03 -12.22 5.96
C LYS A 128 -12.35 -13.03 5.91
N PRO A 129 -12.97 -13.45 7.03
CA PRO A 129 -14.18 -14.27 6.98
C PRO A 129 -15.49 -13.47 6.91
N LYS A 130 -15.47 -12.16 7.22
CA LYS A 130 -16.68 -11.37 7.49
C LYS A 130 -16.96 -10.28 6.46
N ASP A 131 -15.95 -9.86 5.70
CA ASP A 131 -16.12 -8.75 4.77
C ASP A 131 -17.05 -9.13 3.60
N PRO A 132 -18.05 -8.31 3.24
CA PRO A 132 -18.91 -8.59 2.08
C PRO A 132 -18.15 -8.52 0.74
N ASP A 133 -17.08 -7.73 0.65
CA ASP A 133 -16.30 -7.54 -0.56
C ASP A 133 -15.32 -8.69 -0.80
N ARG A 134 -15.43 -9.34 -1.96
CA ARG A 134 -14.61 -10.50 -2.33
C ARG A 134 -13.12 -10.17 -2.43
N TYR A 135 -12.77 -8.96 -2.85
CA TYR A 135 -11.38 -8.54 -3.00
C TYR A 135 -10.75 -8.29 -1.64
N VAL A 136 -11.50 -7.71 -0.71
CA VAL A 136 -11.04 -7.58 0.69
C VAL A 136 -10.72 -8.95 1.27
N ARG A 137 -11.62 -9.93 1.14
CA ARG A 137 -11.36 -11.29 1.62
C ARG A 137 -10.14 -11.95 0.96
N ALA A 138 -10.00 -11.78 -0.36
CA ALA A 138 -8.88 -12.34 -1.10
C ALA A 138 -7.54 -11.72 -0.68
N TYR A 139 -7.44 -10.39 -0.61
CA TYR A 139 -6.20 -9.72 -0.19
C TYR A 139 -5.89 -9.93 1.29
N ALA A 140 -6.89 -10.03 2.16
CA ALA A 140 -6.67 -10.37 3.56
C ALA A 140 -6.10 -11.80 3.70
N ALA A 141 -6.63 -12.75 2.93
CA ALA A 141 -6.09 -14.10 2.89
C ALA A 141 -4.65 -14.15 2.39
N GLU A 142 -4.35 -13.42 1.32
CA GLU A 142 -3.01 -13.29 0.76
C GLU A 142 -2.04 -12.64 1.76
N LEU A 143 -2.47 -11.57 2.44
CA LEU A 143 -1.64 -10.88 3.43
C LEU A 143 -1.29 -11.81 4.60
N CYS A 144 -2.26 -12.56 5.12
CA CYS A 144 -1.98 -13.59 6.13
C CYS A 144 -0.96 -14.62 5.61
N HIS A 145 -1.20 -15.18 4.42
CA HIS A 145 -0.32 -16.20 3.84
C HIS A 145 1.11 -15.71 3.66
N ARG A 146 1.27 -14.48 3.16
CA ARG A 146 2.58 -13.86 2.94
C ARG A 146 3.31 -13.54 4.23
N ILE A 147 2.60 -13.10 5.27
CA ILE A 147 3.19 -12.91 6.60
C ILE A 147 3.67 -14.25 7.16
N ASP A 148 2.91 -15.33 6.99
CA ASP A 148 3.30 -16.67 7.45
C ASP A 148 4.61 -17.13 6.81
N ILE A 149 4.75 -16.91 5.50
CA ILE A 149 5.99 -17.21 4.77
C ILE A 149 7.16 -16.40 5.32
N VAL A 150 6.99 -15.09 5.50
CA VAL A 150 8.06 -14.21 6.02
C VAL A 150 8.50 -14.64 7.43
N GLN A 151 7.53 -14.95 8.30
CA GLN A 151 7.81 -15.41 9.66
C GLN A 151 8.49 -16.79 9.67
N GLN A 152 8.06 -17.71 8.81
CA GLN A 152 8.69 -19.03 8.67
C GLN A 152 10.15 -18.90 8.21
N LEU A 153 10.42 -18.07 7.20
CA LEU A 153 11.77 -17.84 6.71
C LEU A 153 12.67 -17.18 7.76
N ALA A 154 12.13 -16.26 8.56
CA ALA A 154 12.86 -15.66 9.67
C ALA A 154 13.19 -16.68 10.78
N TRP A 155 12.29 -17.64 11.03
CA TRP A 155 12.51 -18.74 11.96
C TRP A 155 13.59 -19.72 11.47
N ASP A 156 13.57 -20.06 10.18
CA ASP A 156 14.49 -21.03 9.58
C ASP A 156 15.92 -20.47 9.39
N ALA A 157 16.08 -19.14 9.42
CA ALA A 157 17.38 -18.45 9.28
C ALA A 157 17.64 -17.44 10.42
N PRO A 158 17.79 -17.91 11.68
CA PRO A 158 18.03 -17.02 12.81
C PRO A 158 19.37 -16.29 12.64
N GLY A 159 19.32 -14.96 12.47
CA GLY A 159 20.49 -14.10 12.23
C GLY A 159 20.57 -13.51 10.82
N ALA A 160 19.67 -13.90 9.89
CA ALA A 160 19.50 -13.19 8.64
C ALA A 160 18.96 -11.78 8.89
N THR A 161 19.48 -10.78 8.18
CA THR A 161 18.94 -9.42 8.27
C THR A 161 17.53 -9.39 7.67
N ALA A 162 16.67 -8.49 8.16
CA ALA A 162 15.32 -8.30 7.61
C ALA A 162 15.32 -8.07 6.09
N THR A 163 16.37 -7.39 5.60
CA THR A 163 16.62 -7.17 4.17
C THR A 163 16.93 -8.46 3.41
N ALA A 164 17.72 -9.37 3.98
CA ALA A 164 18.03 -10.65 3.37
C ALA A 164 16.80 -11.57 3.32
N VAL A 165 15.98 -11.57 4.38
CA VAL A 165 14.70 -12.29 4.41
C VAL A 165 13.75 -11.71 3.38
N ALA A 166 13.60 -10.38 3.30
CA ALA A 166 12.74 -9.72 2.32
C ALA A 166 13.17 -10.00 0.87
N GLU A 167 14.47 -9.97 0.58
CA GLU A 167 15.02 -10.24 -0.74
C GLU A 167 14.85 -11.71 -1.17
N SER A 168 15.10 -12.65 -0.25
CA SER A 168 14.84 -14.08 -0.46
C SER A 168 13.35 -14.36 -0.70
N THR A 169 12.49 -13.69 0.07
CA THR A 169 11.04 -13.77 -0.06
C THR A 169 10.56 -13.25 -1.43
N ARG A 170 11.08 -12.10 -1.86
CA ARG A 170 10.80 -11.51 -3.19
C ARG A 170 11.20 -12.43 -4.33
N LYS A 171 12.37 -13.06 -4.25
CA LYS A 171 12.90 -13.93 -5.31
C LYS A 171 12.22 -15.30 -5.39
N THR A 172 11.80 -15.83 -4.25
CA THR A 172 11.47 -17.27 -4.17
C THR A 172 9.98 -17.53 -4.05
N TYR A 173 9.21 -16.63 -3.41
CA TYR A 173 7.85 -16.96 -2.97
C TYR A 173 6.79 -15.88 -3.24
N MET A 174 7.20 -14.65 -3.54
CA MET A 174 6.25 -13.57 -3.81
C MET A 174 6.30 -13.18 -5.29
N PRO A 175 5.40 -13.73 -6.13
CA PRO A 175 5.24 -13.20 -7.47
C PRO A 175 4.89 -11.70 -7.39
N PRO A 176 5.29 -10.91 -8.40
CA PRO A 176 4.93 -9.50 -8.45
C PRO A 176 3.43 -9.36 -8.21
N LEU A 177 3.06 -8.46 -7.31
CA LEU A 177 1.65 -8.21 -7.03
C LEU A 177 1.00 -7.80 -8.35
N MET A 178 -0.04 -8.53 -8.77
CA MET A 178 -0.90 -8.09 -9.84
C MET A 178 -1.37 -6.68 -9.48
N ARG A 179 -1.17 -5.74 -10.39
CA ARG A 179 -1.51 -4.34 -10.17
C ARG A 179 -3.03 -4.25 -10.20
N TRP A 180 -3.64 -4.24 -9.02
CA TRP A 180 -5.04 -3.92 -8.89
C TRP A 180 -5.20 -2.42 -9.05
N CYS A 181 -6.01 -2.01 -10.01
CA CYS A 181 -6.45 -0.64 -10.09
C CYS A 181 -7.96 -0.64 -10.34
N THR A 182 -8.71 0.06 -9.49
CA THR A 182 -10.10 0.40 -9.81
C THR A 182 -10.18 1.39 -10.98
N CYS A 183 -9.05 2.01 -11.35
CA CYS A 183 -8.93 3.02 -12.41
C CYS A 183 -8.34 2.47 -13.72
N GLY A 184 -8.16 1.15 -13.85
CA GLY A 184 -7.61 0.51 -15.04
C GLY A 184 -7.40 -0.97 -14.77
N ASP A 185 -7.74 -1.80 -15.73
CA ASP A 185 -7.95 -3.24 -15.62
C ASP A 185 -6.70 -4.07 -15.25
N GLY A 186 -5.56 -3.45 -14.91
CA GLY A 186 -4.39 -4.16 -14.38
C GLY A 186 -3.68 -5.07 -15.40
N TRP A 187 -4.17 -5.12 -16.65
CA TRP A 187 -3.71 -6.02 -17.71
C TRP A 187 -2.72 -5.40 -18.70
N HIS A 188 -2.61 -4.07 -18.76
CA HIS A 188 -1.71 -3.43 -19.72
C HIS A 188 -0.39 -3.05 -19.06
N SER A 189 0.59 -3.89 -19.38
CA SER A 189 2.04 -3.73 -19.13
C SER A 189 2.60 -2.62 -20.02
#